data_AF-A0A9P9IRZ7-F1
#
_entry.id   AF-A0A9P9IRZ7-F1
#
_cell.length_a   1.000
_cell.length_b   1.000
_cell.length_c   1.000
_cell.angle_alpha   90.00
_cell.angle_beta   90.00
_cell.angle_gamma   90.00
#
_symmetry.space_group_name_H-M   'P 1'
#
loop_
_entity.id
_entity.type
_entity.pdbx_description
1 polymer ?
#
loop_
_entity_poly.entity_id
_entity_poly.type
_entity_poly.pdbx_seq_one_letter_code
_entity_poly.pdbx_strand_id
1 'polypeptide(L)'
;MSRFLFLRSKAVLILAWLSTALLVLVAASFAYGRNASSSFIPASLAYHGHAPLSGSCPPASPPASLPASSTPSPASPPASSATPTEPSNAPGLAKAVTPAELLCRPPASNPAAVPKLFHQSWKTNSLPAKFQRWSDSCREAHPDWEWVLWTDDDNLRLVKEHFPWLEETYLGLPGPIYRADLARNLYMYKFGGVYADLDTECLLDTTDGLKAYDVDFSDSSNVTSHEATNTTKVAIFGRMGSDATFEQSIPNAWMAASPAHPFFLRPLEFAHNELDKSNNFFYKLLFKTPNAEHITGPIALRKTILAYESSGDEDEIILLPGRLVYPYNWYEPGSFHDVCSAEQDTFDDARCKGLLGVKQKKSISITYWSHTHKGKGSNKHNIELISSDK
;
A
#
# COMPACT_ATOMS: atom_id res chain seq x y z
N MET A 1 19.39 68.99 -9.05
CA MET A 1 18.96 67.81 -9.85
C MET A 1 20.01 66.71 -9.99
N SER A 2 21.33 66.97 -9.91
CA SER A 2 22.37 65.96 -10.20
C SER A 2 22.54 64.81 -9.16
N ARG A 3 22.39 65.06 -7.85
CA ARG A 3 22.52 64.01 -6.82
C ARG A 3 21.42 62.92 -6.86
N PHE A 4 20.19 63.30 -7.20
CA PHE A 4 19.04 62.36 -7.24
C PHE A 4 19.10 61.36 -8.39
N LEU A 5 19.63 61.77 -9.55
CA LEU A 5 19.86 60.87 -10.69
C LEU A 5 20.98 59.85 -10.39
N PHE A 6 22.02 60.27 -9.66
CA PHE A 6 23.13 59.39 -9.29
C PHE A 6 22.73 58.30 -8.29
N LEU A 7 21.86 58.63 -7.32
CA LEU A 7 21.30 57.68 -6.34
C LEU A 7 20.36 56.66 -6.99
N ARG A 8 19.50 57.09 -7.94
CA ARG A 8 18.64 56.17 -8.71
C ARG A 8 19.44 55.18 -9.57
N SER A 9 20.51 55.65 -10.21
CA SER A 9 21.39 54.79 -11.03
C SER A 9 22.09 53.71 -10.18
N LYS A 10 22.60 54.08 -8.99
CA LYS A 10 23.20 53.12 -8.06
C LYS A 10 22.18 52.11 -7.52
N ALA A 11 20.95 52.53 -7.21
CA ALA A 11 19.90 51.62 -6.74
C ALA A 11 19.48 50.60 -7.81
N VAL A 12 19.38 51.02 -9.08
CA VAL A 12 19.08 50.12 -10.21
C VAL A 12 20.21 49.12 -10.44
N LEU A 13 21.47 49.56 -10.35
CA LEU A 13 22.63 48.68 -10.45
C LEU A 13 22.71 47.66 -9.30
N ILE A 14 22.38 48.06 -8.07
CA ILE A 14 22.34 47.16 -6.91
C ILE A 14 21.21 46.14 -7.04
N LEU A 15 20.01 46.56 -7.47
CA LEU A 15 18.88 45.65 -7.71
C LEU A 15 19.17 44.66 -8.85
N ALA A 16 19.82 45.12 -9.93
CA ALA A 16 20.25 44.25 -11.01
C ALA A 16 21.29 43.23 -10.54
N TRP A 17 22.26 43.65 -9.71
CA TRP A 17 23.26 42.77 -9.11
C TRP A 17 22.67 41.74 -8.15
N LEU A 18 21.71 42.15 -7.32
CA LEU A 18 21.01 41.23 -6.41
C LEU A 18 20.16 40.22 -7.18
N SER A 19 19.51 40.63 -8.28
CA SER A 19 18.74 39.75 -9.15
C SER A 19 19.62 38.72 -9.86
N THR A 20 20.75 39.14 -10.42
CA THR A 20 21.70 38.20 -11.06
C THR A 20 22.38 37.30 -10.05
N ALA A 21 22.75 37.79 -8.87
CA ALA A 21 23.30 36.97 -7.80
C ALA A 21 22.30 35.91 -7.31
N LEU A 22 21.01 36.27 -7.18
CA LEU A 22 19.94 35.33 -6.83
C LEU A 22 19.73 34.28 -7.93
N LEU A 23 19.73 34.68 -9.21
CA LEU A 23 19.65 33.76 -10.35
C LEU A 23 20.83 32.78 -10.40
N VAL A 24 22.04 33.25 -10.13
CA VAL A 24 23.25 32.41 -10.07
C VAL A 24 23.20 31.46 -8.87
N LEU A 25 22.73 31.90 -7.70
CA LEU A 25 22.56 31.03 -6.53
C LEU A 25 21.47 29.98 -6.74
N VAL A 26 20.36 30.33 -7.38
CA VAL A 26 19.30 29.39 -7.77
C VAL A 26 19.84 28.38 -8.78
N ALA A 27 20.53 28.84 -9.84
CA ALA A 27 21.13 27.97 -10.85
C ALA A 27 22.23 27.06 -10.26
N ALA A 28 23.06 27.57 -9.36
CA ALA A 28 24.07 26.79 -8.66
C ALA A 28 23.45 25.75 -7.72
N SER A 29 22.31 26.06 -7.08
CA SER A 29 21.55 25.09 -6.27
C SER A 29 20.94 23.98 -7.14
N PHE A 30 20.43 24.32 -8.33
CA PHE A 30 19.97 23.34 -9.32
C PHE A 30 21.12 22.50 -9.90
N ALA A 31 22.31 23.08 -10.10
CA ALA A 31 23.47 22.39 -10.62
C ALA A 31 24.16 21.49 -9.58
N TYR A 32 24.23 21.93 -8.32
CA TYR A 32 24.78 21.15 -7.21
C TYR A 32 23.88 19.95 -6.86
N GLY A 33 22.56 20.12 -6.96
CA GLY A 33 21.60 19.01 -6.83
C GLY A 33 21.63 17.97 -7.96
N ARG A 34 22.34 18.24 -9.08
CA ARG A 34 22.48 17.29 -10.20
C ARG A 34 23.70 16.38 -10.13
N ASN A 35 24.66 16.64 -9.23
CA ASN A 35 25.99 16.02 -9.28
C ASN A 35 26.41 15.24 -8.02
N ALA A 36 25.48 14.93 -7.13
CA ALA A 36 25.72 14.06 -5.99
C ALA A 36 24.66 12.95 -5.90
N SER A 37 24.53 12.12 -6.93
CA SER A 37 23.76 10.89 -6.86
C SER A 37 24.62 9.75 -6.32
N SER A 38 24.98 9.82 -5.04
CA SER A 38 25.22 8.58 -4.30
C SER A 38 23.88 7.86 -4.18
N SER A 39 23.80 6.60 -4.62
CA SER A 39 22.56 5.83 -4.52
C SER A 39 22.10 5.76 -3.05
N PHE A 40 20.89 6.24 -2.78
CA PHE A 40 20.27 6.21 -1.45
C PHE A 40 20.03 4.76 -0.99
N ILE A 41 19.71 3.88 -1.94
CA ILE A 41 19.62 2.45 -1.66
C ILE A 41 21.04 1.89 -1.51
N PRO A 42 21.33 1.13 -0.43
CA PRO A 42 22.58 0.39 -0.30
C PRO A 42 22.83 -0.50 -1.52
N ALA A 43 24.04 -0.46 -2.08
CA ALA A 43 24.42 -1.24 -3.26
C ALA A 43 24.15 -2.74 -3.10
N SER A 44 24.20 -3.27 -1.88
CA SER A 44 23.89 -4.68 -1.61
C SER A 44 22.43 -5.05 -1.82
N LEU A 45 21.48 -4.15 -1.61
CA LEU A 45 20.06 -4.35 -1.91
C LEU A 45 19.76 -4.21 -3.40
N ALA A 46 20.56 -3.42 -4.11
CA ALA A 46 20.49 -3.29 -5.56
C ALA A 46 21.05 -4.52 -6.29
N TYR A 47 21.90 -5.32 -5.64
CA TYR A 47 22.68 -6.36 -6.31
C TYR A 47 22.48 -7.81 -5.86
N HIS A 48 21.71 -8.14 -4.82
CA HIS A 48 21.11 -9.46 -4.54
C HIS A 48 20.54 -9.47 -3.11
N GLY A 49 19.41 -10.16 -2.91
CA GLY A 49 18.72 -10.23 -1.61
C GLY A 49 19.65 -10.68 -0.48
N HIS A 50 19.81 -9.81 0.53
CA HIS A 50 20.57 -10.18 1.72
C HIS A 50 19.83 -11.21 2.57
N ALA A 51 20.58 -12.21 3.04
CA ALA A 51 20.20 -13.05 4.17
C ALA A 51 20.08 -12.20 5.46
N PRO A 52 19.25 -12.61 6.45
CA PRO A 52 19.00 -11.84 7.65
C PRO A 52 20.27 -11.57 8.45
N LEU A 53 20.36 -10.39 9.07
CA LEU A 53 21.26 -10.15 10.20
C LEU A 53 20.93 -11.18 11.29
N SER A 54 21.96 -11.85 11.81
CA SER A 54 21.86 -12.88 12.84
C SER A 54 21.37 -12.31 14.18
N GLY A 55 20.08 -12.02 14.28
CA GLY A 55 19.36 -11.76 15.51
C GLY A 55 18.39 -12.92 15.74
N SER A 56 18.50 -13.59 16.88
CA SER A 56 17.52 -14.61 17.29
C SER A 56 16.12 -13.97 17.31
N CYS A 57 15.22 -14.49 16.46
CA CYS A 57 13.83 -14.10 16.46
C CYS A 57 13.23 -14.21 17.86
N PRO A 58 12.69 -13.12 18.44
CA PRO A 58 12.05 -13.19 19.74
C PRO A 58 10.77 -14.05 19.60
N PRO A 59 10.44 -14.89 20.60
CA PRO A 59 9.20 -15.65 20.59
C PRO A 59 8.01 -14.68 20.53
N ALA A 60 7.02 -15.01 19.71
CA ALA A 60 5.78 -14.26 19.59
C ALA A 60 5.20 -13.99 21.00
N SER A 61 5.12 -12.73 21.40
CA SER A 61 4.50 -12.36 22.66
C SER A 61 3.03 -12.74 22.61
N PRO A 62 2.50 -13.50 23.59
CA PRO A 62 1.08 -13.83 23.60
C PRO A 62 0.25 -12.54 23.76
N PRO A 63 -0.98 -12.50 23.21
CA PRO A 63 -1.87 -11.38 23.45
C PRO A 63 -2.10 -11.22 24.96
N ALA A 64 -2.07 -9.98 25.43
CA ALA A 64 -2.36 -9.64 26.82
C ALA A 64 -3.73 -10.24 27.20
N SER A 65 -3.70 -11.22 28.10
CA SER A 65 -4.91 -11.83 28.65
C SER A 65 -5.66 -10.78 29.46
N LEU A 66 -6.92 -10.52 29.09
CA LEU A 66 -7.84 -9.74 29.90
C LEU A 66 -8.13 -10.49 31.21
N PRO A 67 -8.32 -9.80 32.35
CA PRO A 67 -8.60 -10.45 33.61
C PRO A 67 -9.96 -11.14 33.58
N ALA A 68 -9.98 -12.43 33.91
CA ALA A 68 -11.19 -13.23 34.00
C ALA A 68 -12.15 -12.66 35.07
N SER A 69 -13.34 -12.21 34.67
CA SER A 69 -14.41 -11.88 35.59
C SER A 69 -15.09 -13.17 36.08
N SER A 70 -14.93 -13.46 37.37
CA SER A 70 -15.60 -14.55 38.05
C SER A 70 -17.09 -14.25 38.27
N THR A 71 -17.97 -14.99 37.59
CA THR A 71 -19.34 -15.23 38.07
C THR A 71 -19.74 -16.69 37.77
N PRO A 72 -20.37 -17.42 38.72
CA PRO A 72 -20.70 -18.83 38.53
C PRO A 72 -22.08 -19.00 37.88
N SER A 73 -22.18 -19.89 36.90
CA SER A 73 -23.46 -20.41 36.37
C SER A 73 -23.64 -21.89 36.73
N PRO A 74 -24.89 -22.36 36.94
CA PRO A 74 -25.18 -23.68 37.49
C PRO A 74 -25.27 -24.80 36.43
N ALA A 75 -24.91 -26.00 36.90
CA ALA A 75 -25.03 -27.36 36.38
C ALA A 75 -25.76 -27.64 35.03
N SER A 76 -25.04 -28.32 34.14
CA SER A 76 -25.54 -29.01 32.94
C SER A 76 -26.09 -30.42 33.25
N PRO A 77 -27.11 -30.91 32.52
CA PRO A 77 -27.51 -32.34 32.51
C PRO A 77 -26.77 -33.12 31.39
N PRO A 78 -26.82 -34.47 31.40
CA PRO A 78 -25.81 -35.31 30.75
C PRO A 78 -26.02 -35.51 29.25
N ALA A 79 -24.90 -35.79 28.59
CA ALA A 79 -24.73 -36.03 27.16
C ALA A 79 -25.56 -37.22 26.65
N SER A 80 -26.26 -37.00 25.54
CA SER A 80 -26.79 -38.07 24.69
C SER A 80 -25.96 -38.14 23.41
N SER A 81 -25.49 -39.34 23.11
CA SER A 81 -24.64 -39.72 21.98
C SER A 81 -25.32 -39.42 20.64
N ALA A 82 -24.72 -38.54 19.86
CA ALA A 82 -25.01 -38.39 18.43
C ALA A 82 -23.74 -38.71 17.62
N THR A 83 -23.93 -39.64 16.69
CA THR A 83 -23.00 -40.21 15.70
C THR A 83 -22.24 -39.11 14.92
N PRO A 84 -20.99 -39.34 14.46
CA PRO A 84 -20.23 -38.32 13.74
C PRO A 84 -20.85 -38.07 12.37
N THR A 85 -21.57 -36.96 12.23
CA THR A 85 -21.83 -36.33 10.94
C THR A 85 -20.52 -35.76 10.38
N GLU A 86 -20.25 -36.06 9.11
CA GLU A 86 -19.14 -35.47 8.33
C GLU A 86 -19.04 -33.95 8.52
N PRO A 87 -17.82 -33.38 8.52
CA PRO A 87 -17.65 -31.94 8.62
C PRO A 87 -18.25 -31.27 7.38
N SER A 88 -19.32 -30.51 7.62
CA SER A 88 -19.85 -29.50 6.71
C SER A 88 -18.72 -28.58 6.24
N ASN A 89 -18.50 -28.51 4.92
CA ASN A 89 -17.59 -27.56 4.26
C ASN A 89 -18.12 -26.13 4.42
N ALA A 90 -17.90 -25.52 5.58
CA ALA A 90 -17.82 -24.07 5.66
C ALA A 90 -16.50 -23.64 5.00
N PRO A 91 -16.47 -22.63 4.11
CA PRO A 91 -15.21 -22.07 3.63
C PRO A 91 -14.40 -21.61 4.85
N GLY A 92 -13.22 -22.18 5.05
CA GLY A 92 -12.30 -21.70 6.09
C GLY A 92 -11.84 -20.29 5.76
N LEU A 93 -11.71 -19.42 6.76
CA LEU A 93 -11.05 -18.13 6.57
C LEU A 93 -9.55 -18.34 6.31
N ALA A 94 -8.95 -17.47 5.48
CA ALA A 94 -7.51 -17.36 5.36
C ALA A 94 -6.83 -17.36 6.75
N LYS A 95 -5.75 -18.14 6.87
CA LYS A 95 -5.03 -18.34 8.13
C LYS A 95 -4.36 -17.04 8.56
N ALA A 96 -4.73 -16.52 9.72
CA ALA A 96 -4.07 -15.34 10.28
C ALA A 96 -2.64 -15.67 10.72
N VAL A 97 -1.69 -14.81 10.35
CA VAL A 97 -0.30 -14.84 10.81
C VAL A 97 0.08 -13.49 11.36
N THR A 98 0.92 -13.48 12.40
CA THR A 98 1.35 -12.22 13.03
C THR A 98 2.48 -11.57 12.23
N PRO A 99 2.61 -10.23 12.27
CA PRO A 99 3.78 -9.54 11.74
C PRO A 99 5.11 -10.09 12.29
N ALA A 100 5.17 -10.43 13.58
CA ALA A 100 6.38 -11.00 14.21
C ALA A 100 6.77 -12.35 13.59
N GLU A 101 5.82 -13.26 13.39
CA GLU A 101 6.08 -14.54 12.72
C GLU A 101 6.54 -14.34 11.27
N LEU A 102 5.94 -13.37 10.58
CA LEU A 102 6.26 -13.08 9.18
C LEU A 102 7.65 -12.46 9.03
N LEU A 103 8.03 -11.51 9.89
CA LEU A 103 9.37 -10.90 9.94
C LEU A 103 10.49 -11.93 10.15
N CYS A 104 10.16 -13.03 10.83
CA CYS A 104 11.06 -14.14 11.13
C CYS A 104 11.22 -15.17 10.01
N ARG A 105 10.49 -15.04 8.91
CA ARG A 105 10.60 -15.99 7.80
C ARG A 105 11.91 -15.83 7.05
N PRO A 106 12.49 -16.93 6.55
CA PRO A 106 13.55 -16.84 5.55
C PRO A 106 13.01 -16.17 4.27
N PRO A 107 13.89 -15.69 3.39
CA PRO A 107 13.51 -15.23 2.06
C PRO A 107 12.70 -16.29 1.30
N ALA A 108 11.78 -15.85 0.44
CA ALA A 108 10.93 -16.75 -0.34
C ALA A 108 11.77 -17.70 -1.21
N SER A 109 11.28 -18.94 -1.35
CA SER A 109 11.92 -20.01 -2.11
C SER A 109 11.82 -19.81 -3.63
N ASN A 110 10.74 -19.20 -4.11
CA ASN A 110 10.53 -18.86 -5.51
C ASN A 110 10.39 -17.33 -5.66
N PRO A 111 11.42 -16.63 -6.18
CA PRO A 111 11.38 -15.18 -6.32
C PRO A 111 10.46 -14.67 -7.44
N ALA A 112 10.08 -15.54 -8.40
CA ALA A 112 9.23 -15.17 -9.54
C ALA A 112 7.73 -15.32 -9.25
N ALA A 113 7.34 -16.21 -8.34
CA ALA A 113 5.93 -16.42 -7.99
C ALA A 113 5.43 -15.40 -6.94
N VAL A 114 4.17 -15.03 -7.05
CA VAL A 114 3.45 -14.23 -6.05
C VAL A 114 3.03 -15.15 -4.88
N PRO A 115 3.50 -14.92 -3.64
CA PRO A 115 3.06 -15.72 -2.51
C PRO A 115 1.57 -15.56 -2.22
N LYS A 116 0.90 -16.64 -1.82
CA LYS A 116 -0.48 -16.62 -1.31
C LYS A 116 -0.55 -16.01 0.10
N LEU A 117 -0.21 -14.74 0.18
CA LEU A 117 -0.13 -13.94 1.40
C LEU A 117 -0.86 -12.62 1.17
N PHE A 118 -1.85 -12.35 2.01
CA PHE A 118 -2.69 -11.16 1.93
C PHE A 118 -2.35 -10.19 3.06
N HIS A 119 -1.96 -8.97 2.68
CA HIS A 119 -1.55 -7.90 3.58
C HIS A 119 -2.65 -6.85 3.68
N GLN A 120 -3.02 -6.49 4.91
CA GLN A 120 -3.79 -5.29 5.20
C GLN A 120 -3.08 -4.51 6.32
N SER A 121 -3.37 -3.22 6.45
CA SER A 121 -2.76 -2.40 7.52
C SER A 121 -3.77 -1.51 8.21
N TRP A 122 -3.57 -1.31 9.51
CA TRP A 122 -4.34 -0.39 10.33
C TRP A 122 -3.45 0.23 11.40
N LYS A 123 -3.95 1.23 12.11
CA LYS A 123 -3.19 1.86 13.20
C LYS A 123 -2.93 0.89 14.35
N THR A 124 -3.86 -0.03 14.60
CA THR A 124 -3.84 -0.99 15.71
C THR A 124 -4.46 -2.32 15.28
N ASN A 125 -4.42 -3.33 16.15
CA ASN A 125 -5.09 -4.62 15.91
C ASN A 125 -6.62 -4.57 16.10
N SER A 126 -7.18 -3.43 16.53
CA SER A 126 -8.62 -3.28 16.71
C SER A 126 -9.25 -2.59 15.50
N LEU A 127 -9.91 -3.39 14.66
CA LEU A 127 -10.60 -2.91 13.48
C LEU A 127 -12.02 -2.41 13.82
N PRO A 128 -12.42 -1.23 13.33
CA PRO A 128 -13.84 -0.87 13.21
C PRO A 128 -14.63 -1.95 12.46
N ALA A 129 -15.89 -2.18 12.85
CA ALA A 129 -16.73 -3.26 12.32
C ALA A 129 -16.80 -3.32 10.78
N LYS A 130 -16.94 -2.19 10.07
CA LYS A 130 -16.88 -2.18 8.59
C LYS A 130 -15.57 -2.74 8.02
N PHE A 131 -14.43 -2.35 8.60
CA PHE A 131 -13.13 -2.82 8.15
C PHE A 131 -12.92 -4.28 8.50
N GLN A 132 -13.48 -4.74 9.63
CA GLN A 132 -13.52 -6.16 9.96
C GLN A 132 -14.31 -6.94 8.90
N ARG A 133 -15.52 -6.49 8.52
CA ARG A 133 -16.33 -7.14 7.48
C ARG A 133 -15.63 -7.22 6.14
N TRP A 134 -15.04 -6.12 5.67
CA TRP A 134 -14.32 -6.11 4.40
C TRP A 134 -13.03 -6.94 4.46
N SER A 135 -12.32 -6.91 5.59
CA SER A 135 -11.20 -7.81 5.84
C SER A 135 -11.62 -9.28 5.79
N ASP A 136 -12.74 -9.63 6.42
CA ASP A 136 -13.27 -11.00 6.42
C ASP A 136 -13.68 -11.41 5.00
N SER A 137 -14.28 -10.54 4.19
CA SER A 137 -14.56 -10.85 2.77
C SER A 137 -13.29 -11.23 1.99
N CYS A 138 -12.16 -10.59 2.28
CA CYS A 138 -10.87 -10.93 1.69
C CYS A 138 -10.33 -12.26 2.20
N ARG A 139 -10.54 -12.60 3.46
CA ARG A 139 -10.13 -13.88 4.03
C ARG A 139 -11.02 -15.03 3.55
N GLU A 140 -12.31 -14.80 3.36
CA GLU A 140 -13.28 -15.75 2.82
C GLU A 140 -13.02 -16.04 1.33
N ALA A 141 -12.66 -15.00 0.56
CA ALA A 141 -12.33 -15.14 -0.86
C ALA A 141 -11.01 -15.89 -1.11
N HIS A 142 -10.14 -15.99 -0.10
CA HIS A 142 -8.79 -16.57 -0.20
C HIS A 142 -8.53 -17.62 0.90
N PRO A 143 -9.35 -18.70 0.99
CA PRO A 143 -9.38 -19.61 2.14
C PRO A 143 -8.08 -20.40 2.34
N ASP A 144 -7.30 -20.64 1.30
CA ASP A 144 -6.02 -21.35 1.32
C ASP A 144 -4.80 -20.41 1.44
N TRP A 145 -5.03 -19.12 1.65
CA TRP A 145 -3.97 -18.12 1.83
C TRP A 145 -3.66 -17.87 3.30
N GLU A 146 -2.54 -17.20 3.53
CA GLU A 146 -2.27 -16.55 4.82
C GLU A 146 -2.69 -15.07 4.76
N TRP A 147 -3.10 -14.52 5.91
CA TRP A 147 -3.51 -13.13 6.05
C TRP A 147 -2.76 -12.47 7.22
N VAL A 148 -2.32 -11.23 7.03
CA VAL A 148 -1.60 -10.45 8.04
C VAL A 148 -2.14 -9.02 8.12
N LEU A 149 -2.38 -8.56 9.35
CA LEU A 149 -2.68 -7.16 9.67
C LEU A 149 -1.44 -6.49 10.26
N TRP A 150 -0.97 -5.43 9.61
CA TRP A 150 0.16 -4.63 10.05
C TRP A 150 -0.30 -3.41 10.85
N THR A 151 0.28 -3.20 12.04
CA THR A 151 0.07 -1.98 12.83
C THR A 151 1.09 -0.88 12.51
N ASP A 152 0.84 0.35 12.95
CA ASP A 152 1.83 1.43 12.87
C ASP A 152 3.16 1.06 13.57
N ASP A 153 3.08 0.33 14.69
CA ASP A 153 4.25 -0.16 15.43
C ASP A 153 4.98 -1.28 14.68
N ASP A 154 4.25 -2.19 14.02
CA ASP A 154 4.85 -3.24 13.19
C ASP A 154 5.55 -2.64 11.97
N ASN A 155 5.01 -1.57 11.38
CA ASN A 155 5.62 -0.87 10.26
C ASN A 155 6.95 -0.22 10.66
N LEU A 156 6.99 0.43 11.82
CA LEU A 156 8.22 0.99 12.34
C LEU A 156 9.24 -0.11 12.65
N ARG A 157 8.80 -1.27 13.18
CA ARG A 157 9.66 -2.42 13.43
C ARG A 157 10.25 -2.98 12.14
N LEU A 158 9.43 -3.17 11.11
CA LEU A 158 9.85 -3.61 9.78
C LEU A 158 10.95 -2.70 9.21
N VAL A 159 10.78 -1.38 9.33
CA VAL A 159 11.79 -0.40 8.90
C VAL A 159 13.08 -0.55 9.70
N LYS A 160 13.00 -0.54 11.03
CA LYS A 160 14.20 -0.62 11.90
C LYS A 160 15.00 -1.89 11.71
N GLU A 161 14.33 -3.03 11.56
CA GLU A 161 14.98 -4.34 11.53
C GLU A 161 15.48 -4.74 10.13
N HIS A 162 14.78 -4.32 9.07
CA HIS A 162 15.08 -4.77 7.71
C HIS A 162 15.45 -3.66 6.73
N PHE A 163 15.13 -2.41 7.04
CA PHE A 163 15.46 -1.24 6.20
C PHE A 163 16.04 -0.09 7.05
N PRO A 164 17.07 -0.31 7.88
CA PRO A 164 17.56 0.71 8.80
C PRO A 164 18.06 1.98 8.10
N TRP A 165 18.53 1.86 6.86
CA TRP A 165 18.91 2.99 5.99
C TRP A 165 17.72 3.88 5.59
N LEU A 166 16.49 3.40 5.71
CA LEU A 166 15.26 4.15 5.43
C LEU A 166 14.68 4.83 6.68
N GLU A 167 15.17 4.51 7.89
CA GLU A 167 14.53 4.93 9.13
C GLU A 167 14.37 6.45 9.24
N GLU A 168 15.43 7.21 8.92
CA GLU A 168 15.40 8.67 8.95
C GLU A 168 14.33 9.23 8.00
N THR A 169 14.31 8.76 6.75
CA THR A 169 13.30 9.11 5.75
C THR A 169 11.89 8.77 6.24
N TYR A 170 11.69 7.57 6.79
CA TYR A 170 10.39 7.10 7.26
C TYR A 170 9.85 7.93 8.43
N LEU A 171 10.70 8.24 9.40
CA LEU A 171 10.33 9.08 10.54
C LEU A 171 10.14 10.55 10.13
N GLY A 172 10.88 11.02 9.13
CA GLY A 172 10.78 12.36 8.56
C GLY A 172 9.49 12.61 7.75
N LEU A 173 8.73 11.57 7.40
CA LEU A 173 7.46 11.74 6.68
C LEU A 173 6.43 12.53 7.50
N PRO A 174 5.63 13.43 6.87
CA PRO A 174 4.79 14.40 7.58
C PRO A 174 3.66 13.83 8.43
N GLY A 175 3.26 12.57 8.23
CA GLY A 175 2.20 11.96 9.02
C GLY A 175 1.93 10.49 8.73
N PRO A 176 0.99 9.87 9.48
CA PRO A 176 0.75 8.43 9.42
C PRO A 176 0.35 7.91 8.04
N ILE A 177 -0.43 8.67 7.27
CA ILE A 177 -0.86 8.25 5.92
C ILE A 177 0.34 8.10 4.97
N TYR A 178 1.32 9.01 5.05
CA TYR A 178 2.54 8.91 4.25
C TYR A 178 3.31 7.64 4.59
N ARG A 179 3.37 7.33 5.89
CA ARG A 179 4.08 6.15 6.41
C ARG A 179 3.39 4.84 6.02
N ALA A 180 2.06 4.80 6.03
CA ALA A 180 1.28 3.65 5.57
C ALA A 180 1.38 3.45 4.04
N ASP A 181 1.35 4.54 3.28
CA ASP A 181 1.61 4.55 1.84
C ASP A 181 3.02 4.05 1.51
N LEU A 182 4.03 4.42 2.30
CA LEU A 182 5.39 3.94 2.10
C LEU A 182 5.54 2.47 2.53
N ALA A 183 4.96 2.08 3.67
CA ALA A 183 5.09 0.74 4.24
C ALA A 183 4.55 -0.38 3.34
N ARG A 184 3.47 -0.15 2.58
CA ARG A 184 2.95 -1.19 1.66
C ARG A 184 3.96 -1.61 0.60
N ASN A 185 4.83 -0.70 0.16
CA ASN A 185 5.94 -1.05 -0.75
C ASN A 185 6.97 -1.94 -0.06
N LEU A 186 7.21 -1.77 1.25
CA LEU A 186 8.12 -2.62 2.02
C LEU A 186 7.56 -4.04 2.17
N TYR A 187 6.24 -4.20 2.32
CA TYR A 187 5.62 -5.52 2.35
C TYR A 187 5.84 -6.24 1.01
N MET A 188 5.53 -5.56 -0.09
CA MET A 188 5.68 -6.12 -1.43
C MET A 188 7.15 -6.46 -1.75
N TYR A 189 8.09 -5.60 -1.39
CA TYR A 189 9.51 -5.90 -1.58
C TYR A 189 9.99 -7.07 -0.73
N LYS A 190 9.65 -7.11 0.57
CA LYS A 190 10.21 -8.11 1.49
C LYS A 190 9.53 -9.47 1.37
N PHE A 191 8.21 -9.48 1.22
CA PHE A 191 7.39 -10.68 1.29
C PHE A 191 6.66 -11.01 -0.01
N GLY A 192 6.49 -10.05 -0.92
CA GLY A 192 5.58 -10.20 -2.05
C GLY A 192 4.12 -10.28 -1.58
N GLY A 193 3.29 -10.98 -2.34
CA GLY A 193 1.90 -11.26 -2.01
C GLY A 193 0.95 -10.22 -2.58
N VAL A 194 -0.20 -10.06 -1.93
CA VAL A 194 -1.23 -9.08 -2.29
C VAL A 194 -1.44 -8.13 -1.13
N TYR A 195 -1.44 -6.82 -1.39
CA TYR A 195 -1.87 -5.80 -0.45
C TYR A 195 -3.22 -5.24 -0.89
N ALA A 196 -4.12 -4.98 0.06
CA ALA A 196 -5.31 -4.17 -0.16
C ALA A 196 -5.62 -3.28 1.06
N ASP A 197 -6.14 -2.08 0.83
CA ASP A 197 -6.67 -1.21 1.89
C ASP A 197 -7.90 -1.86 2.56
N LEU A 198 -8.16 -1.51 3.82
CA LEU A 198 -9.25 -2.09 4.61
C LEU A 198 -10.66 -1.69 4.14
N ASP A 199 -10.79 -0.70 3.27
CA ASP A 199 -12.03 -0.33 2.58
C ASP A 199 -12.18 -0.97 1.20
N THR A 200 -11.59 -2.17 1.05
CA THR A 200 -11.70 -3.04 -0.12
C THR A 200 -12.53 -4.28 0.22
N GLU A 201 -13.64 -4.47 -0.48
CA GLU A 201 -14.36 -5.75 -0.49
C GLU A 201 -13.70 -6.66 -1.54
N CYS A 202 -13.33 -7.88 -1.14
CA CYS A 202 -12.85 -8.90 -2.07
C CYS A 202 -14.02 -9.74 -2.57
N LEU A 203 -14.05 -9.95 -3.89
CA LEU A 203 -15.17 -10.55 -4.62
C LEU A 203 -14.81 -11.90 -5.24
N LEU A 204 -13.53 -12.12 -5.54
CA LEU A 204 -13.02 -13.32 -6.20
C LEU A 204 -11.58 -13.57 -5.72
N ASP A 205 -11.19 -14.84 -5.64
CA ASP A 205 -9.80 -15.23 -5.39
C ASP A 205 -8.87 -14.59 -6.44
N THR A 206 -7.77 -13.99 -5.97
CA THR A 206 -6.84 -13.25 -6.83
C THR A 206 -6.16 -14.17 -7.86
N THR A 207 -5.88 -15.44 -7.52
CA THR A 207 -5.32 -16.41 -8.48
C THR A 207 -6.28 -16.65 -9.64
N ASP A 208 -7.59 -16.75 -9.36
CA ASP A 208 -8.62 -16.91 -10.39
C ASP A 208 -8.79 -15.64 -11.23
N GLY A 209 -8.76 -14.47 -10.59
CA GLY A 209 -8.86 -13.17 -11.26
C GLY A 209 -7.67 -12.87 -12.18
N LEU A 210 -6.48 -13.38 -11.85
CA LEU A 210 -5.25 -13.18 -12.60
C LEU A 210 -4.88 -14.32 -13.55
N LYS A 211 -5.72 -15.35 -13.68
CA LYS A 211 -5.48 -16.50 -14.57
C LYS A 211 -5.17 -16.14 -16.03
N ALA A 212 -5.67 -14.99 -16.51
CA ALA A 212 -5.43 -14.52 -17.88
C ALA A 212 -4.09 -13.77 -18.07
N TYR A 213 -3.33 -13.55 -17.00
CA TYR A 213 -2.10 -12.76 -16.98
C TYR A 213 -0.84 -13.62 -16.76
N ASP A 214 -0.97 -14.96 -16.76
CA ASP A 214 0.15 -15.90 -16.61
C ASP A 214 1.00 -15.65 -15.36
N VAL A 215 0.35 -15.27 -14.26
CA VAL A 215 1.01 -15.00 -12.97
C VAL A 215 1.10 -16.29 -12.18
N ASP A 216 2.31 -16.70 -11.85
CA ASP A 216 2.56 -17.83 -10.97
C ASP A 216 2.29 -17.45 -9.51
N PHE A 217 1.61 -18.36 -8.79
CA PHE A 217 1.38 -18.24 -7.35
C PHE A 217 2.04 -19.40 -6.60
N SER A 218 2.54 -19.10 -5.40
CA SER A 218 3.17 -20.11 -4.53
C SER A 218 2.64 -20.03 -3.10
N ASP A 219 2.67 -21.14 -2.38
CA ASP A 219 2.31 -21.11 -0.96
C ASP A 219 3.37 -20.33 -0.18
N SER A 220 2.93 -19.39 0.66
CA SER A 220 3.78 -18.49 1.45
C SER A 220 4.68 -19.18 2.50
N SER A 221 4.48 -20.48 2.74
CA SER A 221 5.16 -21.28 3.76
C SER A 221 5.95 -22.47 3.21
N ASN A 222 5.79 -22.84 1.92
CA ASN A 222 6.43 -24.02 1.36
C ASN A 222 7.79 -23.68 0.72
N VAL A 223 8.85 -24.14 1.39
CA VAL A 223 10.22 -24.15 0.88
C VAL A 223 10.41 -25.40 0.01
N THR A 224 9.64 -25.52 -1.08
CA THR A 224 9.93 -26.54 -2.10
C THR A 224 10.78 -25.90 -3.17
N SER A 225 12.07 -26.21 -3.14
CA SER A 225 13.06 -25.84 -4.15
C SER A 225 12.78 -26.58 -5.45
N HIS A 226 11.88 -26.05 -6.27
CA HIS A 226 11.83 -26.38 -7.68
C HIS A 226 12.68 -25.36 -8.43
N GLU A 227 13.57 -25.82 -9.31
CA GLU A 227 14.30 -24.95 -10.24
C GLU A 227 13.29 -24.18 -11.09
N ALA A 228 13.06 -22.91 -10.74
CA ALA A 228 12.23 -22.03 -11.53
C ALA A 228 12.95 -21.74 -12.84
N THR A 229 12.37 -22.18 -13.96
CA THR A 229 12.88 -21.88 -15.30
C THR A 229 12.63 -20.42 -15.69
N ASN A 230 11.76 -19.71 -14.97
CA ASN A 230 11.48 -18.29 -15.11
C ASN A 230 11.90 -17.56 -13.84
N THR A 231 12.78 -16.57 -13.98
CA THR A 231 13.28 -15.73 -12.87
C THR A 231 12.72 -14.32 -12.90
N THR A 232 11.90 -14.00 -13.90
CA THR A 232 11.28 -12.68 -14.06
C THR A 232 10.31 -12.45 -12.91
N LYS A 233 10.58 -11.41 -12.14
CA LYS A 233 9.70 -10.98 -11.05
C LYS A 233 8.56 -10.17 -11.64
N VAL A 234 7.44 -10.15 -10.92
CA VAL A 234 6.26 -9.39 -11.33
C VAL A 234 5.81 -8.40 -10.26
N ALA A 235 5.45 -7.18 -10.67
CA ALA A 235 4.73 -6.20 -9.87
C ALA A 235 3.41 -5.84 -10.57
N ILE A 236 2.30 -5.89 -9.85
CA ILE A 236 0.96 -5.82 -10.42
C ILE A 236 0.17 -4.71 -9.74
N PHE A 237 -0.45 -3.85 -10.55
CA PHE A 237 -1.25 -2.72 -10.07
C PHE A 237 -2.59 -2.64 -10.78
N GLY A 238 -3.63 -2.20 -10.07
CA GLY A 238 -4.92 -1.87 -10.67
C GLY A 238 -4.95 -0.46 -11.25
N ARG A 239 -5.48 -0.30 -12.46
CA ARG A 239 -5.86 1.03 -12.97
C ARG A 239 -7.27 1.40 -12.54
N MET A 240 -7.56 2.67 -12.33
CA MET A 240 -8.91 3.19 -12.23
C MET A 240 -9.30 3.90 -13.51
N GLY A 241 -10.45 3.52 -14.07
CA GLY A 241 -10.94 4.08 -15.34
C GLY A 241 -10.06 3.69 -16.54
N SER A 242 -10.24 4.42 -17.65
CA SER A 242 -9.50 4.23 -18.90
C SER A 242 -8.57 5.40 -19.25
N ASP A 243 -8.70 6.53 -18.56
CA ASP A 243 -7.84 7.69 -18.79
C ASP A 243 -6.48 7.49 -18.12
N ALA A 244 -5.47 7.14 -18.92
CA ALA A 244 -4.10 6.98 -18.45
C ALA A 244 -3.42 8.32 -18.08
N THR A 245 -3.98 9.47 -18.49
CA THR A 245 -3.42 10.80 -18.21
C THR A 245 -3.81 11.32 -16.84
N PHE A 246 -4.92 10.84 -16.28
CA PHE A 246 -5.33 11.16 -14.91
C PHE A 246 -4.24 10.77 -13.90
N GLU A 247 -3.83 11.71 -13.06
CA GLU A 247 -2.66 11.53 -12.17
C GLU A 247 -2.85 10.44 -11.12
N GLN A 248 -4.10 10.16 -10.71
CA GLN A 248 -4.43 9.08 -9.77
C GLN A 248 -5.06 7.86 -10.48
N SER A 249 -4.80 7.70 -11.78
CA SER A 249 -5.27 6.56 -12.58
C SER A 249 -4.74 5.20 -12.11
N ILE A 250 -3.76 5.17 -11.21
CA ILE A 250 -3.25 3.96 -10.56
C ILE A 250 -3.32 4.16 -9.03
N PRO A 251 -4.45 3.82 -8.38
CA PRO A 251 -4.53 3.88 -6.93
C PRO A 251 -3.56 2.88 -6.29
N ASN A 252 -2.88 3.28 -5.22
CA ASN A 252 -1.96 2.43 -4.46
C ASN A 252 -2.68 1.61 -3.38
N ALA A 253 -4.02 1.52 -3.43
CA ALA A 253 -4.87 0.83 -2.46
C ALA A 253 -4.94 -0.69 -2.69
N TRP A 254 -4.41 -1.18 -3.81
CA TRP A 254 -4.27 -2.60 -4.14
C TRP A 254 -2.99 -2.80 -4.96
N MET A 255 -2.18 -3.78 -4.57
CA MET A 255 -0.92 -4.13 -5.24
C MET A 255 -0.70 -5.64 -5.10
N ALA A 256 -0.04 -6.26 -6.07
CA ALA A 256 0.48 -7.61 -5.90
C ALA A 256 1.91 -7.70 -6.42
N ALA A 257 2.70 -8.62 -5.87
CA ALA A 257 4.11 -8.72 -6.22
C ALA A 257 4.70 -10.09 -5.94
N SER A 258 5.65 -10.49 -6.76
CA SER A 258 6.66 -11.44 -6.32
C SER A 258 7.69 -10.73 -5.41
N PRO A 259 8.27 -11.44 -4.43
CA PRO A 259 9.19 -10.82 -3.49
C PRO A 259 10.47 -10.33 -4.17
N ALA A 260 11.08 -9.30 -3.59
CA ALA A 260 12.30 -8.63 -4.07
C ALA A 260 12.19 -8.00 -5.46
N HIS A 261 10.99 -7.73 -5.96
CA HIS A 261 10.81 -6.96 -7.19
C HIS A 261 11.39 -5.54 -7.03
N PRO A 262 12.39 -5.13 -7.84
CA PRO A 262 13.19 -3.92 -7.59
C PRO A 262 12.37 -2.62 -7.71
N PHE A 263 11.26 -2.64 -8.48
CA PHE A 263 10.28 -1.56 -8.50
C PHE A 263 9.94 -1.03 -7.10
N PHE A 264 9.70 -1.90 -6.11
CA PHE A 264 9.21 -1.47 -4.79
C PHE A 264 10.25 -0.71 -3.95
N LEU A 265 11.50 -0.64 -4.39
CA LEU A 265 12.48 0.27 -3.79
C LEU A 265 12.41 1.68 -4.39
N ARG A 266 11.90 1.84 -5.62
CA ARG A 266 11.83 3.12 -6.32
C ARG A 266 10.90 4.13 -5.64
N PRO A 267 9.71 3.75 -5.09
CA PRO A 267 8.91 4.67 -4.29
C PRO A 267 9.64 5.17 -3.03
N LEU A 268 10.55 4.36 -2.46
CA LEU A 268 11.34 4.74 -1.30
C LEU A 268 12.38 5.82 -1.66
N GLU A 269 13.10 5.62 -2.77
CA GLU A 269 14.01 6.63 -3.33
C GLU A 269 13.26 7.91 -3.67
N PHE A 270 12.09 7.79 -4.30
CA PHE A 270 11.27 8.92 -4.67
C PHE A 270 10.88 9.74 -3.43
N ALA A 271 10.34 9.09 -2.40
CA ALA A 271 9.95 9.74 -1.15
C ALA A 271 11.14 10.39 -0.44
N HIS A 272 12.28 9.73 -0.38
CA HIS A 272 13.52 10.29 0.16
C HIS A 272 13.94 11.56 -0.58
N ASN A 273 14.01 11.52 -1.91
CA ASN A 273 14.39 12.66 -2.73
C ASN A 273 13.42 13.85 -2.57
N GLU A 274 12.12 13.60 -2.42
CA GLU A 274 11.14 14.66 -2.15
C GLU A 274 11.30 15.27 -0.75
N LEU A 275 11.61 14.45 0.26
CA LEU A 275 11.91 14.95 1.61
C LEU A 275 13.19 15.78 1.66
N ASP A 276 14.26 15.33 1.00
CA ASP A 276 15.54 16.04 0.92
C ASP A 276 15.39 17.41 0.26
N LYS A 277 14.60 17.50 -0.82
CA LYS A 277 14.23 18.79 -1.42
C LYS A 277 13.49 19.68 -0.41
N SER A 278 12.56 19.10 0.35
CA SER A 278 11.75 19.83 1.33
C SER A 278 12.54 20.30 2.57
N ASN A 279 13.67 19.65 2.87
CA ASN A 279 14.59 20.02 3.94
C ASN A 279 15.49 21.21 3.56
N ASN A 280 15.54 21.60 2.28
CA ASN A 280 16.23 22.80 1.85
C ASN A 280 15.51 24.06 2.37
N PHE A 281 16.22 24.88 3.15
CA PHE A 281 15.70 26.09 3.78
C PHE A 281 14.97 27.03 2.80
N PHE A 282 15.53 27.26 1.62
CA PHE A 282 14.92 28.13 0.62
C PHE A 282 13.66 27.51 0.00
N TYR A 283 13.65 26.19 -0.17
CA TYR A 283 12.47 25.48 -0.66
C TYR A 283 11.32 25.54 0.34
N LYS A 284 11.60 25.29 1.62
CA LYS A 284 10.62 25.36 2.72
C LYS A 284 10.03 26.76 2.91
N LEU A 285 10.82 27.80 2.62
CA LEU A 285 10.36 29.19 2.69
C LEU A 285 9.41 29.55 1.53
N LEU A 286 9.59 28.93 0.36
CA LEU A 286 8.86 29.27 -0.87
C LEU A 286 7.70 28.33 -1.18
N PHE A 287 7.72 27.08 -0.68
CA PHE A 287 6.78 26.03 -1.05
C PHE A 287 6.24 25.29 0.18
N LYS A 288 4.96 24.89 0.12
CA LYS A 288 4.34 24.02 1.11
C LYS A 288 4.74 22.57 0.87
N THR A 289 4.85 21.78 1.95
CA THR A 289 5.06 20.33 1.85
C THR A 289 3.94 19.70 1.02
N PRO A 290 4.26 18.87 -0.01
CA PRO A 290 3.26 18.19 -0.80
C PRO A 290 2.38 17.26 0.05
N ASN A 291 1.15 17.03 -0.41
CA ASN A 291 0.24 16.05 0.22
C ASN A 291 0.75 14.61 0.01
N ALA A 292 0.17 13.65 0.73
CA ALA A 292 0.60 12.25 0.71
C ALA A 292 0.57 11.67 -0.71
N GLU A 293 -0.45 12.02 -1.48
CA GLU A 293 -0.66 11.59 -2.86
C GLU A 293 0.57 11.85 -3.74
N HIS A 294 1.27 12.97 -3.52
CA HIS A 294 2.44 13.38 -4.30
C HIS A 294 3.77 12.79 -3.83
N ILE A 295 3.89 12.33 -2.58
CA ILE A 295 5.17 11.84 -2.02
C ILE A 295 5.19 10.31 -1.94
N THR A 296 4.11 9.72 -1.44
CA THR A 296 4.03 8.28 -1.14
C THR A 296 2.80 7.62 -1.74
N GLY A 297 1.79 8.40 -2.10
CA GLY A 297 0.49 7.95 -2.57
C GLY A 297 0.39 7.74 -4.09
N PRO A 298 -0.83 7.74 -4.67
CA PRO A 298 -1.06 7.29 -6.04
C PRO A 298 -0.38 8.11 -7.14
N ILE A 299 -0.17 9.42 -6.94
CA ILE A 299 0.52 10.27 -7.93
C ILE A 299 2.01 9.93 -7.94
N ALA A 300 2.61 9.74 -6.77
CA ALA A 300 4.00 9.27 -6.65
C ALA A 300 4.14 7.88 -7.30
N LEU A 301 3.25 6.94 -6.96
CA LEU A 301 3.25 5.60 -7.54
C LEU A 301 3.24 5.62 -9.08
N ARG A 302 2.30 6.37 -9.68
CA ARG A 302 2.20 6.48 -11.13
C ARG A 302 3.47 7.04 -11.76
N LYS A 303 4.05 8.09 -11.17
CA LYS A 303 5.33 8.67 -11.67
C LYS A 303 6.45 7.64 -11.61
N THR A 304 6.52 6.86 -10.54
CA THR A 304 7.53 5.82 -10.37
C THR A 304 7.36 4.67 -11.35
N ILE A 305 6.12 4.23 -11.65
CA ILE A 305 5.83 3.21 -12.68
C ILE A 305 6.34 3.68 -14.04
N LEU A 306 5.97 4.89 -14.47
CA LEU A 306 6.39 5.41 -15.77
C LEU A 306 7.91 5.55 -15.89
N ALA A 307 8.58 5.95 -14.80
CA ALA A 307 10.03 6.03 -14.76
C ALA A 307 10.70 4.65 -14.83
N TYR A 308 10.12 3.65 -14.16
CA TYR A 308 10.61 2.26 -14.17
C TYR A 308 10.39 1.60 -15.53
N GLU A 309 9.22 1.73 -16.16
CA GLU A 309 8.99 1.19 -17.51
C GLU A 309 9.94 1.81 -18.55
N SER A 310 10.45 3.02 -18.29
CA SER A 310 11.42 3.70 -19.14
C SER A 310 12.89 3.35 -18.86
N SER A 311 13.20 2.61 -17.79
CA SER A 311 14.57 2.28 -17.40
C SER A 311 15.17 1.13 -18.22
N GLY A 312 14.32 0.29 -18.82
CA GLY A 312 14.73 -0.94 -19.49
C GLY A 312 15.00 -2.11 -18.54
N ASP A 313 14.51 -2.05 -17.30
CA ASP A 313 14.55 -3.18 -16.36
C ASP A 313 13.79 -4.41 -16.91
N GLU A 314 14.31 -5.62 -16.67
CA GLU A 314 13.76 -6.88 -17.21
C GLU A 314 12.59 -7.46 -16.38
N ASP A 315 12.47 -7.08 -15.11
CA ASP A 315 11.36 -7.49 -14.23
C ASP A 315 10.06 -6.74 -14.60
N GLU A 316 8.94 -7.45 -14.65
CA GLU A 316 7.70 -7.01 -15.31
C GLU A 316 6.76 -6.18 -14.41
N ILE A 317 6.21 -5.10 -14.97
CA ILE A 317 5.05 -4.41 -14.40
C ILE A 317 3.79 -4.76 -15.18
N ILE A 318 2.78 -5.31 -14.50
CA ILE A 318 1.46 -5.61 -15.06
C ILE A 318 0.44 -4.57 -14.56
N LEU A 319 -0.18 -3.85 -15.49
CA LEU A 319 -1.24 -2.89 -15.19
C LEU A 319 -2.61 -3.46 -15.55
N LEU A 320 -3.35 -3.88 -14.53
CA LEU A 320 -4.68 -4.46 -14.66
C LEU A 320 -5.71 -3.40 -15.06
N PRO A 321 -6.68 -3.75 -15.93
CA PRO A 321 -7.78 -2.85 -16.27
C PRO A 321 -8.69 -2.64 -15.07
N GLY A 322 -9.32 -1.46 -14.97
CA GLY A 322 -10.10 -1.10 -13.79
C GLY A 322 -11.23 -2.05 -13.43
N ARG A 323 -11.82 -2.73 -14.40
CA ARG A 323 -12.84 -3.76 -14.12
C ARG A 323 -12.40 -4.86 -13.15
N LEU A 324 -11.11 -5.15 -13.01
CA LEU A 324 -10.63 -6.23 -12.14
C LEU A 324 -10.51 -5.78 -10.68
N VAL A 325 -9.91 -4.62 -10.43
CA VAL A 325 -9.57 -4.17 -9.07
C VAL A 325 -10.44 -2.99 -8.61
N TYR A 326 -10.70 -2.05 -9.51
CA TYR A 326 -11.43 -0.80 -9.27
C TYR A 326 -12.62 -0.66 -10.25
N PRO A 327 -13.61 -1.58 -10.19
CA PRO A 327 -14.72 -1.58 -11.15
C PRO A 327 -15.61 -0.34 -11.03
N TYR A 328 -15.61 0.32 -9.86
CA TYR A 328 -16.20 1.62 -9.65
C TYR A 328 -15.13 2.71 -9.86
N ASN A 329 -15.23 3.45 -10.97
CA ASN A 329 -14.40 4.62 -11.21
C ASN A 329 -14.99 5.82 -10.46
N TRP A 330 -14.39 6.19 -9.36
CA TRP A 330 -14.93 7.26 -8.52
C TRP A 330 -14.55 8.66 -9.00
N TYR A 331 -13.55 8.79 -9.88
CA TYR A 331 -13.20 10.06 -10.52
C TYR A 331 -14.24 10.48 -11.57
N GLU A 332 -14.72 9.51 -12.36
CA GLU A 332 -15.80 9.70 -13.33
C GLU A 332 -16.94 8.70 -13.03
N PRO A 333 -17.71 8.92 -11.94
CA PRO A 333 -18.65 7.94 -11.44
C PRO A 333 -19.89 7.76 -12.31
N GLY A 334 -20.10 8.66 -13.28
CA GLY A 334 -21.23 8.63 -14.20
C GLY A 334 -22.57 8.56 -13.46
N SER A 335 -23.49 7.74 -13.96
CA SER A 335 -24.81 7.51 -13.34
C SER A 335 -24.77 6.56 -12.14
N PHE A 336 -23.60 6.05 -11.75
CA PHE A 336 -23.47 5.09 -10.65
C PHE A 336 -23.16 5.76 -9.31
N HIS A 337 -22.80 7.05 -9.30
CA HIS A 337 -22.32 7.75 -8.09
C HIS A 337 -23.24 7.57 -6.89
N ASP A 338 -24.53 7.85 -7.08
CA ASP A 338 -25.56 7.82 -6.04
C ASP A 338 -25.72 6.43 -5.39
N VAL A 339 -25.47 5.38 -6.16
CA VAL A 339 -25.64 3.98 -5.70
C VAL A 339 -24.34 3.40 -5.16
N CYS A 340 -23.21 3.77 -5.74
CA CYS A 340 -21.91 3.13 -5.48
C CYS A 340 -21.01 3.89 -4.51
N SER A 341 -21.26 5.16 -4.24
CA SER A 341 -20.46 5.93 -3.28
C SER A 341 -21.01 5.73 -1.86
N ALA A 342 -20.17 5.24 -0.95
CA ALA A 342 -20.51 5.12 0.46
C ALA A 342 -20.81 6.46 1.15
N GLU A 343 -20.50 7.58 0.48
CA GLU A 343 -20.84 8.93 0.94
C GLU A 343 -22.30 9.32 0.71
N GLN A 344 -23.01 8.62 -0.17
CA GLN A 344 -24.35 8.99 -0.63
C GLN A 344 -25.44 8.26 0.16
N ASP A 345 -26.47 8.97 0.63
CA ASP A 345 -27.60 8.39 1.40
C ASP A 345 -28.32 7.23 0.68
N THR A 346 -28.19 7.16 -0.65
CA THR A 346 -28.77 6.14 -1.53
C THR A 346 -27.83 4.96 -1.81
N PHE A 347 -26.70 4.87 -1.09
CA PHE A 347 -25.72 3.80 -1.23
C PHE A 347 -26.35 2.41 -1.05
N ASP A 348 -26.05 1.52 -1.99
CA ASP A 348 -26.52 0.12 -1.99
C ASP A 348 -25.42 -0.74 -2.65
N ASP A 349 -24.70 -1.50 -1.84
CA ASP A 349 -23.54 -2.28 -2.29
C ASP A 349 -23.94 -3.40 -3.26
N ALA A 350 -25.06 -4.08 -3.00
CA ALA A 350 -25.58 -5.17 -3.82
C ALA A 350 -26.03 -4.66 -5.19
N ARG A 351 -26.78 -3.56 -5.21
CA ARG A 351 -27.20 -2.90 -6.46
C ARG A 351 -26.01 -2.33 -7.21
N CYS A 352 -25.05 -1.71 -6.52
CA CYS A 352 -23.81 -1.23 -7.13
C CYS A 352 -23.06 -2.37 -7.84
N LYS A 353 -22.83 -3.50 -7.14
CA LYS A 353 -22.19 -4.70 -7.72
C LYS A 353 -22.95 -5.24 -8.94
N GLY A 354 -24.28 -5.23 -8.88
CA GLY A 354 -25.15 -5.62 -9.99
C GLY A 354 -25.00 -4.70 -11.21
N LEU A 355 -25.06 -3.38 -11.01
CA LEU A 355 -24.92 -2.37 -12.06
C LEU A 355 -23.53 -2.41 -12.71
N LEU A 356 -22.49 -2.61 -11.90
CA LEU A 356 -21.12 -2.71 -12.38
C LEU A 356 -20.82 -4.07 -13.04
N GLY A 357 -21.67 -5.09 -12.84
CA GLY A 357 -21.51 -6.42 -13.43
C GLY A 357 -20.24 -7.13 -12.94
N VAL A 358 -19.88 -6.95 -11.66
CA VAL A 358 -18.60 -7.41 -11.11
C VAL A 358 -18.42 -8.92 -11.21
N LYS A 359 -19.50 -9.70 -11.08
CA LYS A 359 -19.49 -11.16 -11.21
C LYS A 359 -19.15 -11.60 -12.64
N GLN A 360 -19.80 -11.00 -13.64
CA GLN A 360 -19.57 -11.32 -15.04
C GLN A 360 -18.18 -10.88 -15.50
N LYS A 361 -17.67 -9.78 -14.94
CA LYS A 361 -16.35 -9.24 -15.23
C LYS A 361 -15.22 -9.91 -14.45
N LYS A 362 -15.55 -10.85 -13.55
CA LYS A 362 -14.60 -11.53 -12.65
C LYS A 362 -13.73 -10.51 -11.89
N SER A 363 -14.37 -9.47 -11.37
CA SER A 363 -13.67 -8.50 -10.53
C SER A 363 -13.12 -9.20 -9.28
N ILE A 364 -11.85 -8.94 -8.97
CA ILE A 364 -11.14 -9.40 -7.77
C ILE A 364 -11.66 -8.64 -6.57
N SER A 365 -11.87 -7.34 -6.71
CA SER A 365 -12.25 -6.47 -5.62
C SER A 365 -13.12 -5.30 -6.06
N ILE A 366 -13.67 -4.59 -5.08
CA ILE A 366 -14.32 -3.29 -5.23
C ILE A 366 -14.05 -2.44 -3.98
N THR A 367 -13.94 -1.12 -4.18
CA THR A 367 -14.04 -0.14 -3.10
C THR A 367 -15.16 0.85 -3.44
N TYR A 368 -15.85 1.34 -2.40
CA TYR A 368 -17.01 2.22 -2.50
C TYR A 368 -16.67 3.68 -2.19
N TRP A 369 -15.38 4.02 -2.20
CA TRP A 369 -14.87 5.35 -1.85
C TRP A 369 -15.35 5.85 -0.48
N SER A 370 -15.19 5.04 0.57
CA SER A 370 -15.51 5.47 1.94
C SER A 370 -14.31 6.21 2.56
N HIS A 371 -14.10 7.50 2.23
CA HIS A 371 -12.94 8.28 2.70
C HIS A 371 -12.54 7.98 4.16
N THR A 372 -11.37 7.36 4.35
CA THR A 372 -10.77 7.07 5.66
C THR A 372 -10.00 8.25 6.26
N HIS A 373 -9.73 9.30 5.47
CA HIS A 373 -8.63 10.22 5.74
C HIS A 373 -9.02 11.66 6.11
N LYS A 374 -10.28 12.06 6.00
CA LYS A 374 -10.76 13.35 6.49
C LYS A 374 -12.17 13.21 7.04
N GLY A 375 -12.40 13.72 8.25
CA GLY A 375 -13.72 13.75 8.93
C GLY A 375 -14.77 14.65 8.26
N LYS A 376 -14.81 14.70 6.94
CA LYS A 376 -15.78 15.40 6.10
C LYS A 376 -15.96 14.57 4.82
N GLY A 377 -17.02 13.76 4.74
CA GLY A 377 -17.37 13.07 3.49
C GLY A 377 -18.21 11.83 3.71
N SER A 378 -17.84 10.97 4.66
CA SER A 378 -18.57 9.73 4.85
C SER A 378 -19.90 9.93 5.58
N ASN A 379 -21.00 9.49 4.98
CA ASN A 379 -22.25 9.32 5.71
C ASN A 379 -22.04 8.21 6.75
N LYS A 380 -22.04 8.60 8.05
CA LYS A 380 -21.83 7.68 9.17
C LYS A 380 -22.88 6.57 9.20
N HIS A 381 -24.12 6.87 8.81
CA HIS A 381 -25.19 5.89 8.74
C HIS A 381 -24.88 4.80 7.70
N ASN A 382 -24.39 5.16 6.52
CA ASN A 382 -24.04 4.18 5.49
C ASN A 382 -22.81 3.37 5.89
N ILE A 383 -21.82 4.01 6.53
CA ILE A 383 -20.70 3.31 7.15
C ILE A 383 -21.19 2.28 8.18
N GLU A 384 -22.19 2.64 8.98
CA GLU A 384 -22.80 1.75 9.97
C GLU A 384 -23.61 0.63 9.31
N LEU A 385 -24.41 0.90 8.27
CA LEU A 385 -25.17 -0.10 7.51
C LEU A 385 -24.26 -1.18 6.90
N ILE A 386 -23.16 -0.76 6.26
CA ILE A 386 -22.11 -1.67 5.78
C ILE A 386 -21.53 -2.50 6.92
N SER A 387 -21.40 -1.91 8.12
CA SER A 387 -20.87 -2.59 9.31
C SER A 387 -21.88 -3.51 10.00
N SER A 388 -23.19 -3.32 9.81
CA SER A 388 -24.24 -3.87 10.68
C SER A 388 -25.20 -4.86 10.01
N ASP A 389 -25.19 -4.99 8.68
CA ASP A 389 -26.09 -5.93 8.01
C ASP A 389 -25.67 -7.41 8.24
N LYS A 390 -26.66 -8.16 8.73
CA LYS A 390 -26.59 -9.41 9.50
C LYS A 390 -26.16 -10.65 8.74
#